data_AF-A0A1G8WAR0-F1
#
_entry.id   AF-A0A1G8WAR0-F1
#
_cell.length_a   1.000
_cell.length_b   1.000
_cell.length_c   1.000
_cell.angle_alpha   90.00
_cell.angle_beta   90.00
_cell.angle_gamma   90.00
#
_symmetry.space_group_name_H-M   'P 1'
#
loop_
_entity.id
_entity.type
_entity.pdbx_description
1 polymer ?
#
loop_
_entity_poly.entity_id
_entity_poly.type
_entity_poly.pdbx_seq_one_letter_code
_entity_poly.pdbx_strand_id
1 'polypeptide(L)'
;MHNRIRALILCFSFCLLTVFSGCQNVKIIKETTAETAFKPVEFEKVGNHTYYRSDIFKADTMEEYKKGNILPLIEEADKSLDEDVLLTNFNISIASGNMRLYGFLMSDGIIYQEINLYADKDNNSVYVWSEEYKDVTLPQKGTLMDAKDFYDDVFDLARNHKSEMFIKGTEQPISGEYYIKGNLDGTVYYDFIINYNSAVWIDAYTGEIIHTYFFNGLYTD
;
A
#
# COMPACT_ATOMS: atom_id res chain seq x y z
N MET A 1 5.25 -58.40 -54.69
CA MET A 1 3.81 -58.75 -54.75
C MET A 1 3.49 -59.68 -53.59
N HIS A 2 2.83 -59.20 -52.54
CA HIS A 2 1.77 -59.90 -51.80
C HIS A 2 1.36 -59.03 -50.59
N ASN A 3 0.34 -58.21 -50.84
CA ASN A 3 -0.47 -57.54 -49.81
C ASN A 3 -1.36 -58.58 -49.13
N ARG A 4 -1.36 -58.60 -47.80
CA ARG A 4 -2.30 -59.29 -46.90
C ARG A 4 -2.19 -58.56 -45.55
N ILE A 5 -3.22 -58.11 -44.83
CA ILE A 5 -4.63 -58.50 -44.69
C ILE A 5 -5.42 -57.34 -44.05
N ARG A 6 -6.74 -57.32 -44.34
CA ARG A 6 -7.82 -56.45 -43.88
C ARG A 6 -8.12 -56.62 -42.38
N ALA A 7 -8.36 -55.55 -41.64
CA ALA A 7 -9.67 -54.99 -41.22
C ALA A 7 -10.45 -55.75 -40.11
N LEU A 8 -10.62 -55.04 -38.98
CA LEU A 8 -11.86 -54.73 -38.24
C LEU A 8 -12.60 -55.80 -37.37
N ILE A 9 -13.16 -55.28 -36.26
CA ILE A 9 -14.29 -55.72 -35.39
C ILE A 9 -13.84 -56.38 -34.06
N LEU A 10 -13.83 -55.68 -32.91
CA LEU A 10 -14.91 -55.29 -31.96
C LEU A 10 -15.29 -56.38 -30.93
N CYS A 11 -15.25 -55.94 -29.65
CA CYS A 11 -16.16 -56.23 -28.53
C CYS A 11 -15.76 -57.17 -27.36
N PHE A 12 -16.07 -56.66 -26.15
CA PHE A 12 -16.21 -57.27 -24.81
C PHE A 12 -14.91 -57.72 -24.09
N SER A 13 -14.67 -57.49 -22.79
CA SER A 13 -15.58 -57.27 -21.67
C SER A 13 -14.87 -56.66 -20.43
N PHE A 14 -15.63 -55.84 -19.69
CA PHE A 14 -15.68 -55.60 -18.23
C PHE A 14 -14.64 -56.23 -17.27
N CYS A 15 -14.04 -55.36 -16.44
CA CYS A 15 -13.85 -55.48 -14.98
C CYS A 15 -13.27 -54.12 -14.48
N LEU A 16 -14.09 -53.14 -14.11
CA LEU A 16 -14.74 -52.92 -12.81
C LEU A 16 -13.76 -52.67 -11.62
N LEU A 17 -13.84 -51.43 -11.12
CA LEU A 17 -13.64 -50.97 -9.74
C LEU A 17 -12.21 -50.87 -9.16
N THR A 18 -11.73 -49.63 -9.02
CA THR A 18 -11.65 -49.02 -7.67
C THR A 18 -11.70 -47.49 -7.72
N VAL A 19 -12.61 -46.99 -6.91
CA VAL A 19 -12.87 -45.59 -6.59
C VAL A 19 -11.69 -45.05 -5.78
N PHE A 20 -11.05 -43.98 -6.25
CA PHE A 20 -10.50 -42.97 -5.35
C PHE A 20 -11.27 -41.68 -5.56
N SER A 21 -12.33 -41.56 -4.77
CA SER A 21 -12.95 -40.30 -4.39
C SER A 21 -11.92 -39.46 -3.64
N GLY A 22 -11.13 -38.71 -4.39
CA GLY A 22 -10.40 -37.56 -3.88
C GLY A 22 -10.93 -36.35 -4.63
N CYS A 23 -11.97 -35.69 -4.09
CA CYS A 23 -12.20 -34.29 -4.41
C CYS A 23 -10.96 -33.52 -3.96
N GLN A 24 -9.95 -33.46 -4.82
CA GLN A 24 -8.98 -32.38 -4.75
C GLN A 24 -9.77 -31.13 -5.12
N ASN A 25 -10.19 -30.39 -4.10
CA ASN A 25 -10.41 -28.96 -4.22
C ASN A 25 -9.08 -28.37 -4.69
N VAL A 26 -8.81 -28.44 -6.00
CA VAL A 26 -7.79 -27.63 -6.64
C VAL A 26 -8.32 -26.21 -6.50
N LYS A 27 -7.95 -25.57 -5.39
CA LYS A 27 -8.11 -24.15 -5.22
C LYS A 27 -7.26 -23.55 -6.33
N ILE A 28 -7.91 -23.14 -7.42
CA ILE A 28 -7.26 -22.37 -8.47
C ILE A 28 -6.83 -21.08 -7.77
N ILE A 29 -5.58 -21.04 -7.33
CA ILE A 29 -4.95 -19.81 -6.88
C ILE A 29 -4.85 -19.00 -8.16
N LYS A 30 -5.69 -17.98 -8.30
CA LYS A 30 -5.61 -17.03 -9.40
C LYS A 30 -4.19 -16.48 -9.36
N GLU A 31 -3.37 -16.81 -10.37
CA GLU A 31 -2.00 -16.31 -10.44
C GLU A 31 -2.04 -14.79 -10.43
N THR A 32 -1.38 -14.18 -9.46
CA THR A 32 -1.22 -12.73 -9.43
C THR A 32 -0.27 -12.35 -10.56
N THR A 33 -0.73 -11.50 -11.46
CA THR A 33 0.10 -10.86 -12.49
C THR A 33 0.63 -9.53 -11.94
N ALA A 34 1.75 -9.03 -12.48
CA ALA A 34 2.30 -7.73 -12.10
C ALA A 34 1.26 -6.60 -12.18
N GLU A 35 0.45 -6.58 -13.25
CA GLU A 35 -0.62 -5.59 -13.46
C GLU A 35 -1.67 -5.57 -12.32
N THR A 36 -1.90 -6.72 -11.71
CA THR A 36 -2.85 -6.89 -10.60
C THR A 36 -2.18 -6.92 -9.23
N ALA A 37 -0.85 -6.91 -9.16
CA ALA A 37 -0.10 -7.04 -7.92
C ALA A 37 -0.11 -5.73 -7.14
N PHE A 38 -0.02 -4.59 -7.82
CA PHE A 38 0.12 -3.28 -7.19
C PHE A 38 -1.04 -2.36 -7.54
N LYS A 39 -1.48 -1.60 -6.54
CA LYS A 39 -2.50 -0.57 -6.69
C LYS A 39 -2.08 0.71 -5.97
N PRO A 40 -2.53 1.89 -6.42
CA PRO A 40 -2.30 3.10 -5.64
C PRO A 40 -2.98 2.97 -4.29
N VAL A 41 -2.40 3.61 -3.28
CA VAL A 41 -3.06 3.76 -1.99
C VAL A 41 -4.30 4.63 -2.16
N GLU A 42 -5.41 4.18 -1.59
CA GLU A 42 -6.66 4.93 -1.59
C GLU A 42 -6.74 5.81 -0.34
N PHE A 43 -7.00 7.09 -0.56
CA PHE A 43 -7.26 8.06 0.49
C PHE A 43 -8.73 8.45 0.54
N GLU A 44 -9.26 8.54 1.75
CA GLU A 44 -10.50 9.25 2.04
C GLU A 44 -10.18 10.73 2.33
N LYS A 45 -11.15 11.61 2.11
CA LYS A 45 -11.03 13.05 2.31
C LYS A 45 -12.03 13.53 3.35
N VAL A 46 -11.58 14.38 4.28
CA VAL A 46 -12.41 15.11 5.25
C VAL A 46 -12.09 16.58 5.12
N GLY A 47 -13.14 17.40 5.00
CA GLY A 47 -12.97 18.82 4.67
C GLY A 47 -12.41 19.03 3.27
N ASN A 48 -11.60 20.08 3.11
CA ASN A 48 -11.04 20.53 1.84
C ASN A 48 -9.60 20.11 1.61
N HIS A 49 -8.83 19.85 2.67
CA HIS A 49 -7.37 19.69 2.58
C HIS A 49 -6.85 18.43 3.26
N THR A 50 -7.64 17.78 4.11
CA THR A 50 -7.17 16.63 4.89
C THR A 50 -7.55 15.30 4.25
N TYR A 51 -6.54 14.48 4.01
CA TYR A 51 -6.63 13.12 3.48
C TYR A 51 -6.21 12.09 4.53
N TYR A 52 -6.78 10.89 4.51
CA TYR A 52 -6.39 9.81 5.42
C TYR A 52 -6.65 8.44 4.79
N ARG A 53 -5.97 7.40 5.27
CA ARG A 53 -6.29 6.02 4.90
C ARG A 53 -7.39 5.47 5.81
N SER A 54 -8.32 4.72 5.24
CA SER A 54 -9.44 4.12 5.99
C SER A 54 -9.00 3.26 7.19
N ASP A 55 -7.78 2.71 7.13
CA ASP A 55 -7.21 1.84 8.15
C ASP A 55 -6.65 2.57 9.37
N ILE A 56 -6.53 3.91 9.34
CA ILE A 56 -6.11 4.71 10.50
C ILE A 56 -7.01 4.51 11.73
N PHE A 57 -8.27 4.12 11.52
CA PHE A 57 -9.23 3.83 12.59
C PHE A 57 -9.37 2.35 12.94
N LYS A 58 -8.77 1.43 12.15
CA LYS A 58 -8.99 -0.03 12.23
C LYS A 58 -8.16 -0.74 13.29
N ALA A 59 -7.27 -0.02 14.00
CA ALA A 59 -6.34 -0.65 14.93
C ALA A 59 -7.02 -1.36 16.12
N ASP A 60 -8.28 -1.04 16.47
CA ASP A 60 -8.98 -1.59 17.64
C ASP A 60 -10.50 -1.77 17.39
N THR A 61 -11.19 -2.51 18.27
CA THR A 61 -12.66 -2.75 18.27
C THR A 61 -13.52 -1.48 18.47
N MET A 62 -12.93 -0.29 18.34
CA MET A 62 -13.53 1.02 18.59
C MET A 62 -13.61 1.90 17.34
N GLU A 63 -13.57 1.32 16.14
CA GLU A 63 -13.56 2.07 14.88
C GLU A 63 -14.70 3.11 14.78
N GLU A 64 -15.95 2.71 15.04
CA GLU A 64 -17.10 3.61 14.97
C GLU A 64 -17.00 4.76 15.98
N TYR A 65 -16.57 4.46 17.21
CA TYR A 65 -16.34 5.47 18.23
C TYR A 65 -15.23 6.45 17.81
N LYS A 66 -14.11 5.94 17.30
CA LYS A 66 -13.00 6.75 16.82
C LYS A 66 -13.47 7.65 15.67
N LYS A 67 -14.17 7.12 14.66
CA LYS A 67 -14.73 7.92 13.56
C LYS A 67 -15.67 9.02 14.07
N GLY A 68 -16.63 8.67 14.93
CA GLY A 68 -17.62 9.62 15.45
C GLY A 68 -17.05 10.76 16.30
N ASN A 69 -15.89 10.55 16.94
CA ASN A 69 -15.25 11.56 17.80
C ASN A 69 -14.06 12.27 17.14
N ILE A 70 -13.38 11.64 16.18
CA ILE A 70 -12.14 12.16 15.60
C ILE A 70 -12.41 12.90 14.30
N LEU A 71 -13.32 12.41 13.43
CA LEU A 71 -13.61 13.06 12.15
C LEU A 71 -14.08 14.51 12.33
N PRO A 72 -14.94 14.87 13.31
CA PRO A 72 -15.30 16.27 13.53
C PRO A 72 -14.12 17.15 13.93
N LEU A 73 -13.13 16.59 14.64
CA LEU A 73 -11.92 17.32 15.03
C LEU A 73 -10.97 17.52 13.85
N ILE A 74 -10.89 16.51 12.97
CA ILE A 74 -10.16 16.62 11.70
C ILE A 74 -10.80 17.70 10.83
N GLU A 75 -12.13 17.70 10.70
CA GLU A 75 -12.88 18.71 9.94
C GLU A 75 -12.77 20.12 10.54
N GLU A 76 -12.63 20.23 11.86
CA GLU A 76 -12.32 21.50 12.51
C GLU A 76 -10.90 21.97 12.17
N ALA A 77 -9.90 21.10 12.34
CA ALA A 77 -8.50 21.41 12.06
C ALA A 77 -8.26 21.79 10.60
N ASP A 78 -8.94 21.11 9.68
CA ASP A 78 -8.86 21.33 8.23
C ASP A 78 -9.09 22.79 7.82
N LYS A 79 -9.92 23.53 8.56
CA LYS A 79 -10.23 24.94 8.29
C LYS A 79 -9.04 25.88 8.44
N SER A 80 -7.96 25.43 9.08
CA SER A 80 -6.72 26.19 9.25
C SER A 80 -5.69 25.93 8.14
N LEU A 81 -5.97 24.99 7.23
CA LEU A 81 -5.07 24.63 6.15
C LEU A 81 -5.34 25.46 4.90
N ASP A 82 -4.24 25.90 4.27
CA ASP A 82 -4.24 26.42 2.90
C ASP A 82 -3.69 25.36 1.91
N GLU A 83 -3.11 24.28 2.42
CA GLU A 83 -2.42 23.22 1.68
C GLU A 83 -2.91 21.84 2.11
N ASP A 84 -2.79 20.85 1.23
CA ASP A 84 -3.25 19.50 1.51
C ASP A 84 -2.35 18.78 2.52
N VAL A 85 -2.93 17.93 3.36
CA VAL A 85 -2.24 17.16 4.40
C VAL A 85 -2.70 15.71 4.39
N LEU A 86 -1.75 14.76 4.45
CA LEU A 86 -2.03 13.38 4.77
C LEU A 86 -1.99 13.18 6.28
N LEU A 87 -3.13 12.96 6.91
CA LEU A 87 -3.22 12.48 8.28
C LEU A 87 -2.68 11.04 8.36
N THR A 88 -1.68 10.84 9.23
CA THR A 88 -1.02 9.54 9.40
C THR A 88 -1.24 8.93 10.76
N ASN A 89 -1.46 9.75 11.78
CA ASN A 89 -1.73 9.27 13.13
C ASN A 89 -2.47 10.32 13.96
N PHE A 90 -3.00 9.87 15.09
CA PHE A 90 -3.48 10.74 16.16
C PHE A 90 -3.15 10.12 17.51
N ASN A 91 -2.91 10.94 18.53
CA ASN A 91 -2.82 10.48 19.90
C ASN A 91 -3.86 11.18 20.77
N ILE A 92 -4.26 10.52 21.86
CA ILE A 92 -5.11 11.12 22.88
C ILE A 92 -4.35 11.09 24.19
N SER A 93 -4.13 12.26 24.78
CA SER A 93 -3.54 12.38 26.11
C SER A 93 -4.52 11.90 27.17
N ILE A 94 -4.15 10.86 27.92
CA ILE A 94 -4.99 10.34 29.02
C ILE A 94 -5.20 11.40 30.13
N ALA A 95 -4.19 12.23 30.39
CA ALA A 95 -4.22 13.19 31.50
C ALA A 95 -5.11 14.41 31.23
N SER A 96 -5.21 14.85 29.97
CA SER A 96 -5.94 16.07 29.60
C SER A 96 -7.14 15.82 28.69
N GLY A 97 -7.25 14.61 28.12
CA GLY A 97 -8.21 14.32 27.06
C GLY A 97 -7.93 15.04 25.74
N ASN A 98 -6.86 15.84 25.65
CA ASN A 98 -6.50 16.53 24.42
C ASN A 98 -5.97 15.53 23.38
N MET A 99 -6.40 15.74 22.15
CA MET A 99 -5.91 14.99 21.01
C MET A 99 -4.76 15.75 20.37
N ARG A 100 -3.86 15.02 19.71
CA ARG A 100 -2.96 15.61 18.73
C ARG A 100 -3.08 14.83 17.43
N LEU A 101 -3.28 15.54 16.33
CA LEU A 101 -3.26 14.96 14.99
C LEU A 101 -1.85 15.09 14.43
N TYR A 102 -1.42 14.12 13.62
CA TYR A 102 -0.12 14.10 12.96
C TYR A 102 -0.31 13.83 11.48
N GLY A 103 0.42 14.57 10.65
CA GLY A 103 0.35 14.41 9.21
C GLY A 103 1.60 14.88 8.48
N PHE A 104 1.60 14.65 7.19
CA PHE A 104 2.62 15.15 6.27
C PHE A 104 1.97 16.09 5.26
N LEU A 105 2.73 17.09 4.81
CA LEU A 105 2.29 17.93 3.69
C LEU A 105 2.09 17.08 2.43
N MET A 106 1.02 17.36 1.70
CA MET A 106 0.74 16.82 0.37
C MET A 106 0.66 17.95 -0.65
N SER A 107 1.23 17.75 -1.84
CA SER A 107 1.07 18.69 -2.95
C SER A 107 1.02 17.94 -4.27
N ASP A 108 -0.05 18.12 -5.04
CA ASP A 108 -0.34 17.37 -6.27
C ASP A 108 -0.25 15.84 -6.10
N GLY A 109 -0.71 15.33 -4.95
CA GLY A 109 -0.68 13.90 -4.64
C GLY A 109 0.68 13.34 -4.18
N ILE A 110 1.73 14.17 -4.15
CA ILE A 110 3.06 13.81 -3.62
C ILE A 110 3.10 14.07 -2.11
N ILE A 111 3.54 13.09 -1.34
CA ILE A 111 3.66 13.17 0.13
C ILE A 111 5.09 13.56 0.52
N TYR A 112 5.25 14.67 1.23
CA TYR A 112 6.55 15.16 1.70
C TYR A 112 6.77 14.80 3.17
N GLN A 113 7.36 13.63 3.43
CA GLN A 113 7.49 13.08 4.80
C GLN A 113 8.44 13.89 5.71
N GLU A 114 9.34 14.67 5.10
CA GLU A 114 10.24 15.58 5.83
C GLU A 114 9.49 16.77 6.43
N ILE A 115 8.32 17.12 5.88
CA ILE A 115 7.46 18.20 6.35
C ILE A 115 6.37 17.61 7.26
N ASN A 116 6.74 17.44 8.53
CA ASN A 116 5.86 16.91 9.57
C ASN A 116 4.97 18.03 10.13
N LEU A 117 3.67 17.76 10.19
CA LEU A 117 2.68 18.68 10.71
C LEU A 117 1.96 18.04 11.89
N TYR A 118 1.52 18.88 12.82
CA TYR A 118 0.63 18.47 13.90
C TYR A 118 -0.51 19.46 14.08
N ALA A 119 -1.68 18.98 14.47
CA ALA A 119 -2.77 19.83 14.93
C ALA A 119 -3.02 19.63 16.41
N ASP A 120 -3.15 20.74 17.13
CA ASP A 120 -3.49 20.79 18.56
C ASP A 120 -4.45 21.95 18.82
N LYS A 121 -5.01 22.02 20.02
CA LYS A 121 -5.89 23.13 20.40
C LYS A 121 -5.11 24.43 20.54
N ASP A 122 -5.62 25.48 19.89
CA ASP A 122 -5.16 26.85 20.08
C ASP A 122 -5.71 27.46 21.38
N ASN A 123 -5.44 28.76 21.60
CA ASN A 123 -5.93 29.51 22.76
C ASN A 123 -7.46 29.64 22.80
N ASN A 124 -8.15 29.45 21.68
CA ASN A 124 -9.61 29.44 21.58
C ASN A 124 -10.19 28.02 21.73
N SER A 125 -9.36 27.03 22.05
CA SER A 125 -9.73 25.61 22.16
C SER A 125 -10.20 24.95 20.85
N VAL A 126 -9.82 25.53 19.71
CA VAL A 126 -10.08 24.99 18.36
C VAL A 126 -8.83 24.28 17.86
N TYR A 127 -8.98 23.16 17.18
CA TYR A 127 -7.82 22.48 16.58
C TYR A 127 -7.26 23.28 15.39
N VAL A 128 -5.94 23.50 15.39
CA VAL A 128 -5.23 24.25 14.35
C VAL A 128 -3.95 23.51 14.00
N TRP A 129 -3.66 23.37 12.70
CA TRP A 129 -2.41 22.79 12.22
C TRP A 129 -1.23 23.74 12.42
N SER A 130 -0.06 23.18 12.71
CA SER A 130 1.21 23.90 12.76
C SER A 130 1.51 24.57 11.41
N GLU A 131 1.95 25.83 11.44
CA GLU A 131 2.27 26.60 10.23
C GLU A 131 3.72 26.40 9.73
N GLU A 132 4.45 25.42 10.28
CA GLU A 132 5.87 25.17 9.99
C GLU A 132 6.16 24.91 8.50
N TYR A 133 5.16 24.53 7.71
CA TYR A 133 5.29 24.33 6.27
C TYR A 133 5.30 25.61 5.44
N LYS A 134 4.81 26.75 5.97
CA LYS A 134 4.57 27.96 5.15
C LYS A 134 5.85 28.58 4.59
N ASP A 135 6.98 28.35 5.26
CA ASP A 135 8.30 28.83 4.82
C ASP A 135 9.04 27.82 3.94
N VAL A 136 8.45 26.65 3.67
CA VAL A 136 9.09 25.59 2.88
C VAL A 136 8.80 25.79 1.40
N THR A 137 9.87 25.96 0.62
CA THR A 137 9.77 25.95 -0.85
C THR A 137 9.86 24.53 -1.36
N LEU A 138 8.78 24.03 -1.97
CA LEU A 138 8.80 22.72 -2.61
C LEU A 138 9.62 22.75 -3.91
N PRO A 139 10.36 21.68 -4.22
CA PRO A 139 11.09 21.56 -5.48
C PRO A 139 10.17 21.69 -6.71
N GLN A 140 10.73 22.19 -7.82
CA GLN A 140 9.99 22.26 -9.08
C GLN A 140 9.61 20.88 -9.60
N LYS A 141 8.38 20.77 -10.11
CA LYS A 141 7.80 19.50 -10.56
C LYS A 141 8.16 19.25 -12.03
N GLY A 142 8.78 18.10 -12.30
CA GLY A 142 8.90 17.53 -13.64
C GLY A 142 7.66 16.71 -14.04
N THR A 143 7.68 16.15 -15.26
CA THR A 143 6.68 15.16 -15.68
C THR A 143 6.99 13.80 -15.07
N LEU A 144 6.06 13.26 -14.28
CA LEU A 144 6.18 11.93 -13.69
C LEU A 144 5.88 10.85 -14.74
N MET A 145 6.61 9.74 -14.69
CA MET A 145 6.29 8.51 -15.44
C MET A 145 5.04 7.83 -14.85
N ASP A 146 4.38 6.91 -15.58
CA ASP A 146 3.25 6.17 -15.01
C ASP A 146 3.78 5.05 -14.10
N ALA A 147 3.23 4.91 -12.89
CA ALA A 147 3.61 3.84 -11.97
C ALA A 147 3.47 2.44 -12.59
N LYS A 148 2.51 2.26 -13.51
CA LYS A 148 2.25 1.00 -14.21
C LYS A 148 3.43 0.53 -15.05
N ASP A 149 4.25 1.47 -15.54
CA ASP A 149 5.43 1.15 -16.34
C ASP A 149 6.49 0.39 -15.50
N PHE A 150 6.38 0.43 -14.17
CA PHE A 150 7.32 -0.21 -13.24
C PHE A 150 6.80 -1.50 -12.60
N TYR A 151 5.55 -1.90 -12.86
CA TYR A 151 4.92 -3.01 -12.16
C TYR A 151 5.65 -4.34 -12.40
N ASP A 152 6.08 -4.62 -13.62
CA ASP A 152 6.80 -5.85 -13.97
C ASP A 152 8.15 -5.92 -13.23
N ASP A 153 8.92 -4.83 -13.24
CA ASP A 153 10.23 -4.75 -12.59
C ASP A 153 10.12 -4.94 -11.07
N VAL A 154 9.17 -4.26 -10.43
CA VAL A 154 8.92 -4.41 -8.98
C VAL A 154 8.45 -5.83 -8.66
N PHE A 155 7.56 -6.40 -9.48
CA PHE A 155 7.01 -7.73 -9.27
C PHE A 155 8.07 -8.82 -9.42
N ASP A 156 8.92 -8.74 -10.45
CA ASP A 156 10.03 -9.66 -10.67
C ASP A 156 11.08 -9.55 -9.57
N LEU A 157 11.45 -8.33 -9.17
CA LEU A 157 12.38 -8.11 -8.07
C LEU A 157 11.85 -8.70 -6.76
N ALA A 158 10.61 -8.39 -6.40
CA ALA A 158 9.95 -8.95 -5.22
C ALA A 158 9.88 -10.49 -5.26
N ARG A 159 9.60 -11.07 -6.44
CA ARG A 159 9.57 -12.53 -6.59
C ARG A 159 10.95 -13.16 -6.38
N ASN A 160 12.00 -12.54 -6.92
CA ASN A 160 13.38 -13.01 -6.79
C ASN A 160 13.88 -12.94 -5.34
N HIS A 161 13.40 -11.97 -4.56
CA HIS A 161 13.73 -11.80 -3.13
C HIS A 161 12.68 -12.38 -2.18
N LYS A 162 11.78 -13.24 -2.67
CA LYS A 162 10.67 -13.77 -1.84
C LYS A 162 11.14 -14.51 -0.59
N SER A 163 12.28 -15.20 -0.65
CA SER A 163 12.87 -15.89 0.51
C SER A 163 13.40 -14.95 1.59
N GLU A 164 13.61 -13.68 1.27
CA GLU A 164 14.10 -12.64 2.18
C GLU A 164 12.97 -11.83 2.79
N MET A 165 11.71 -12.15 2.48
CA MET A 165 10.55 -11.44 2.98
C MET A 165 9.83 -12.23 4.08
N PHE A 166 9.47 -11.54 5.15
CA PHE A 166 8.65 -12.06 6.23
C PHE A 166 7.20 -12.18 5.76
N ILE A 167 6.91 -13.27 5.07
CA ILE A 167 5.59 -13.59 4.56
C ILE A 167 5.00 -14.68 5.46
N LYS A 168 3.81 -14.45 6.01
CA LYS A 168 3.08 -15.47 6.78
C LYS A 168 2.64 -16.60 5.83
N GLY A 169 3.50 -17.60 5.68
CA GLY A 169 3.31 -18.76 4.80
C GLY A 169 3.98 -18.59 3.44
N THR A 170 4.51 -19.69 2.89
CA THR A 170 5.30 -19.71 1.63
C THR A 170 4.48 -19.38 0.38
N GLU A 171 3.15 -19.41 0.46
CA GLU A 171 2.23 -19.36 -0.68
C GLU A 171 1.56 -18.00 -0.92
N GLN A 172 1.79 -16.97 -0.09
CA GLN A 172 1.14 -15.69 -0.38
C GLN A 172 1.69 -15.10 -1.69
N PRO A 173 0.82 -14.62 -2.59
CA PRO A 173 1.26 -13.93 -3.79
C PRO A 173 1.94 -12.61 -3.44
N ILE A 174 2.85 -12.16 -4.32
CA ILE A 174 3.37 -10.79 -4.24
C ILE A 174 2.23 -9.85 -4.61
N SER A 175 1.90 -8.94 -3.71
CA SER A 175 0.91 -7.89 -3.92
C SER A 175 1.20 -6.74 -2.97
N GLY A 176 0.82 -5.52 -3.32
CA GLY A 176 1.13 -4.36 -2.51
C GLY A 176 0.31 -3.12 -2.87
N GLU A 177 0.63 -2.03 -2.17
CA GLU A 177 0.14 -0.71 -2.52
C GLU A 177 1.33 0.22 -2.76
N TYR A 178 1.12 1.33 -3.47
CA TYR A 178 2.17 2.34 -3.64
C TYR A 178 1.73 3.76 -3.32
N TYR A 179 2.70 4.55 -2.87
CA TYR A 179 2.60 5.99 -2.66
C TYR A 179 3.49 6.73 -3.65
N ILE A 180 3.20 8.01 -3.88
CA ILE A 180 4.17 8.94 -4.47
C ILE A 180 4.70 9.80 -3.34
N LYS A 181 6.02 9.81 -3.15
CA LYS A 181 6.70 10.54 -2.08
C LYS A 181 7.72 11.50 -2.64
N GLY A 182 8.00 12.56 -1.90
CA GLY A 182 8.97 13.58 -2.27
C GLY A 182 9.84 14.01 -1.10
N ASN A 183 11.08 14.35 -1.39
CA ASN A 183 12.04 14.94 -0.45
C ASN A 183 12.30 16.41 -0.79
N LEU A 184 12.85 17.17 0.15
CA LEU A 184 13.18 18.58 -0.08
C LEU A 184 14.36 18.80 -1.03
N ASP A 185 15.15 17.75 -1.32
CA ASP A 185 16.24 17.78 -2.29
C ASP A 185 15.77 17.70 -3.76
N GLY A 186 14.47 17.49 -3.99
CA GLY A 186 13.89 17.35 -5.33
C GLY A 186 13.64 15.92 -5.78
N THR A 187 14.07 14.93 -5.00
CA THR A 187 13.77 13.53 -5.29
C THR A 187 12.27 13.27 -5.15
N VAL A 188 11.65 12.71 -6.19
CA VAL A 188 10.27 12.21 -6.16
C VAL A 188 10.28 10.76 -6.59
N TYR A 189 9.62 9.90 -5.84
CA TYR A 189 9.71 8.46 -6.04
C TYR A 189 8.39 7.74 -5.74
N TYR A 190 8.17 6.63 -6.45
CA TYR A 190 7.15 5.65 -6.12
C TYR A 190 7.67 4.73 -5.02
N ASP A 191 6.95 4.65 -3.90
CA ASP A 191 7.23 3.73 -2.81
C ASP A 191 6.26 2.54 -2.90
N PHE A 192 6.71 1.45 -3.54
CA PHE A 192 5.95 0.21 -3.67
C PHE A 192 6.10 -0.63 -2.41
N ILE A 193 5.07 -0.63 -1.56
CA ILE A 193 5.00 -1.42 -0.33
C ILE A 193 4.46 -2.80 -0.65
N ILE A 194 5.35 -3.80 -0.68
CA ILE A 194 5.02 -5.20 -0.97
C ILE A 194 4.42 -5.88 0.25
N ASN A 195 4.92 -5.58 1.46
CA ASN A 195 4.31 -5.99 2.71
C ASN A 195 4.75 -5.04 3.83
N TYR A 196 4.29 -5.27 5.07
CA TYR A 196 4.57 -4.41 6.22
C TYR A 196 6.07 -4.12 6.45
N ASN A 197 6.96 -5.02 6.00
CA ASN A 197 8.41 -4.86 6.17
C ASN A 197 9.18 -4.98 4.84
N SER A 198 8.56 -4.75 3.69
CA SER A 198 9.29 -4.85 2.42
C SER A 198 8.78 -3.86 1.40
N ALA A 199 9.71 -3.14 0.77
CA ALA A 199 9.40 -2.07 -0.17
C ALA A 199 10.48 -1.92 -1.25
N VAL A 200 10.08 -1.36 -2.39
CA VAL A 200 10.95 -0.98 -3.50
C VAL A 200 10.64 0.46 -3.86
N TRP A 201 11.67 1.29 -3.96
CA TRP A 201 11.54 2.70 -4.32
C TRP A 201 12.11 2.95 -5.71
N ILE A 202 11.33 3.62 -6.54
CA ILE A 202 11.67 3.91 -7.92
C ILE A 202 11.58 5.42 -8.13
N ASP A 203 12.63 6.03 -8.67
CA ASP A 203 12.64 7.43 -9.07
C ASP A 203 11.52 7.69 -10.10
N ALA A 204 10.64 8.63 -9.80
CA ALA A 204 9.43 8.86 -10.58
C ALA A 204 9.69 9.60 -11.91
N TYR A 205 10.91 10.12 -12.12
CA TYR A 205 11.32 10.82 -13.33
C TYR A 205 12.16 9.94 -14.26
N THR A 206 13.01 9.07 -13.70
CA THR A 206 13.96 8.25 -14.47
C THR A 206 13.57 6.78 -14.56
N GLY A 207 12.74 6.29 -13.64
CA GLY A 207 12.42 4.88 -13.50
C GLY A 207 13.54 4.04 -12.86
N GLU A 208 14.60 4.68 -12.35
CA GLU A 208 15.69 3.96 -11.69
C GLU A 208 15.26 3.47 -10.29
N ILE A 209 15.63 2.24 -9.94
CA ILE A 209 15.47 1.73 -8.57
C ILE A 209 16.48 2.44 -7.68
N ILE A 210 15.99 3.24 -6.74
CA ILE A 210 16.83 4.03 -5.82
C ILE A 210 16.96 3.39 -4.44
N HIS A 211 16.03 2.51 -4.07
CA HIS A 211 16.09 1.80 -2.79
C HIS A 211 15.33 0.47 -2.84
N THR A 212 15.82 -0.51 -2.10
CA THR A 212 15.16 -1.81 -1.92
C THR A 212 15.33 -2.25 -0.48
N TYR A 213 14.26 -2.70 0.15
CA TYR A 213 14.30 -3.27 1.49
C TYR A 213 13.44 -4.53 1.55
N PHE A 214 14.06 -5.66 1.90
CA PHE A 214 13.40 -6.94 2.13
C PHE A 214 13.77 -7.44 3.53
N PHE A 215 12.77 -7.61 4.39
CA PHE A 215 12.99 -8.02 5.77
C PHE A 215 12.46 -9.42 6.00
N ASN A 216 13.33 -10.32 6.47
CA ASN A 216 13.02 -11.73 6.65
C ASN A 216 12.42 -12.07 8.04
N GLY A 217 12.22 -11.06 8.90
CA GLY A 217 11.67 -11.28 10.25
C GLY A 217 12.71 -11.58 11.32
N LEU A 218 14.00 -11.67 10.96
CA LEU A 218 15.08 -11.92 11.91
C LEU A 218 15.68 -10.60 12.35
N TYR A 219 15.60 -10.34 13.66
CA TYR A 219 16.39 -9.30 14.31
C TYR A 219 17.75 -9.90 14.64
N THR A 220 18.81 -9.37 14.05
CA THR A 220 20.18 -9.71 14.43
C THR A 220 20.66 -8.70 15.46
N ASP A 221 21.16 -9.20 16.59
CA ASP A 221 21.81 -8.39 17.64
C ASP A 221 23.10 -7.72 17.16
#